data_AF-A0A939EZ87-F1
#
_entry.id   AF-A0A939EZ87-F1
#
_cell.length_a   1.000
_cell.length_b   1.000
_cell.length_c   1.000
_cell.angle_alpha   90.00
_cell.angle_beta   90.00
_cell.angle_gamma   90.00
#
_symmetry.space_group_name_H-M   'P 1'
#
loop_
_entity.id
_entity.type
_entity.pdbx_description
1 polymer ?
#
loop_
_entity_poly.entity_id
_entity_poly.type
_entity_poly.pdbx_seq_one_letter_code
_entity_poly.pdbx_strand_id
1 'polypeptide(L)'
;MNAFLYQPGQREQIYSAEGFHPTTANVTQMARAARALECIPEMVDILASTPEYTVYTIFDHEGDPNLAATEAVAELTGIEFNLDDEDQVLSGPVLIIAE
;
A
#
# COMPACT_ATOMS: atom_id res chain seq x y z
N MET A 1 -9.34 4.37 12.73
CA MET A 1 -8.10 4.19 11.97
C MET A 1 -7.81 2.71 11.82
N ASN A 2 -7.75 2.23 10.59
CA ASN A 2 -7.54 0.85 10.20
C ASN A 2 -6.28 0.76 9.33
N ALA A 3 -5.62 -0.40 9.37
CA ALA A 3 -4.52 -0.72 8.48
C ALA A 3 -4.81 -2.04 7.78
N PHE A 4 -4.64 -2.06 6.47
CA PHE A 4 -4.92 -3.22 5.62
C PHE A 4 -3.68 -3.54 4.80
N LEU A 5 -3.18 -4.76 4.95
CA LEU A 5 -2.06 -5.29 4.18
C LEU A 5 -2.59 -6.22 3.10
N TYR A 6 -2.19 -5.97 1.87
CA TYR A 6 -2.51 -6.78 0.72
C TYR A 6 -1.23 -7.43 0.22
N GLN A 7 -1.16 -8.75 0.29
CA GLN A 7 -0.06 -9.55 -0.27
C GLN A 7 -0.49 -10.13 -1.62
N PRO A 8 0.41 -10.25 -2.61
CA PRO A 8 0.07 -10.87 -3.90
C PRO A 8 -0.59 -12.24 -3.74
N GLY A 9 -1.70 -12.47 -4.47
CA GLY A 9 -2.47 -13.71 -4.42
C GLY A 9 -3.24 -13.95 -3.11
N GLN A 10 -3.27 -13.00 -2.17
CA GLN A 10 -4.00 -13.10 -0.91
C GLN A 10 -5.12 -12.06 -0.82
N ARG A 11 -6.09 -12.32 0.06
CA ARG A 11 -7.12 -11.33 0.43
C ARG A 11 -6.55 -10.29 1.40
N GLU A 12 -7.31 -9.22 1.62
CA GLU A 12 -7.01 -8.21 2.64
C GLU A 12 -6.67 -8.85 3.99
N GLN A 13 -5.62 -8.34 4.63
CA GLN A 13 -5.23 -8.73 5.98
C GLN A 13 -5.31 -7.51 6.89
N ILE A 14 -6.03 -7.66 8.01
CA ILE A 14 -6.08 -6.62 9.04
C ILE A 14 -4.69 -6.52 9.68
N TYR A 15 -4.08 -5.34 9.55
CA TYR A 15 -2.79 -5.01 10.13
C TYR A 15 -2.99 -4.02 11.30
N SER A 16 -1.99 -3.94 12.19
CA SER A 16 -2.06 -2.96 13.28
C SER A 16 -1.78 -1.55 12.74
N ALA A 17 -2.75 -0.65 12.91
CA ALA A 17 -2.60 0.78 12.59
C ALA A 17 -1.83 1.56 13.68
N GLU A 18 -1.39 0.90 14.77
CA GLU A 18 -0.81 1.57 15.92
C GLU A 18 0.39 2.45 15.53
N GLY A 19 0.24 3.77 15.71
CA GLY A 19 1.23 4.80 15.43
C GLY A 19 1.56 5.04 13.95
N PHE A 20 0.66 4.64 13.05
CA PHE A 20 0.56 5.27 11.74
C PHE A 20 -0.27 6.56 11.84
N HIS A 21 0.01 7.53 10.96
CA HIS A 21 -0.76 8.76 10.81
C HIS A 21 -0.88 9.11 9.31
N PRO A 22 -2.07 9.42 8.76
CA PRO A 22 -2.32 9.44 7.31
C PRO A 22 -1.61 10.57 6.53
N THR A 23 -0.87 11.43 7.22
CA THR A 23 -0.32 12.67 6.65
C THR A 23 1.15 12.89 6.96
N THR A 24 1.78 11.98 7.70
CA THR A 24 3.12 12.23 8.27
C THR A 24 4.11 11.21 7.75
N ALA A 25 4.51 11.30 6.48
CA ALA A 25 5.61 10.52 5.93
C ALA A 25 6.94 10.89 6.62
N ASN A 26 7.17 10.32 7.80
CA ASN A 26 8.40 10.51 8.57
C ASN A 26 9.16 9.18 8.64
N VAL A 27 10.44 9.26 9.04
CA VAL A 27 11.33 8.10 9.11
C VAL A 27 10.72 6.93 9.90
N THR A 28 10.00 7.22 10.99
CA THR A 28 9.34 6.19 11.80
C THR A 28 8.20 5.51 11.06
N GLN A 29 7.38 6.25 10.31
CA GLN A 29 6.31 5.67 9.50
C GLN A 29 6.86 4.86 8.34
N MET A 30 7.87 5.37 7.63
CA MET A 30 8.54 4.63 6.55
C MET A 30 9.14 3.32 7.06
N ALA A 31 9.79 3.33 8.24
CA ALA A 31 10.33 2.12 8.83
C ALA A 31 9.26 1.09 9.24
N ARG A 32 8.08 1.56 9.65
CA ARG A 32 6.94 0.69 9.99
C ARG A 32 6.28 0.11 8.76
N ALA A 33 6.05 0.93 7.74
CA ALA A 33 5.56 0.48 6.44
C ALA A 33 6.52 -0.55 5.84
N ALA A 34 7.83 -0.28 5.90
CA ALA A 34 8.85 -1.21 5.41
C ALA A 34 8.78 -2.58 6.07
N ARG A 35 8.57 -2.61 7.39
CA ARG A 35 8.41 -3.87 8.12
C ARG A 35 7.14 -4.62 7.71
N ALA A 36 6.04 -3.92 7.45
CA ALA A 36 4.79 -4.54 7.00
C ALA A 36 4.90 -5.08 5.57
N LEU A 37 5.63 -4.35 4.72
CA LEU A 37 5.91 -4.71 3.32
C LEU A 37 7.12 -5.64 3.17
N GLU A 38 7.75 -6.05 4.28
CA GLU A 38 8.93 -6.93 4.30
C GLU A 38 10.12 -6.41 3.47
N CYS A 39 10.31 -5.09 3.45
CA CYS A 39 11.37 -4.41 2.71
C CYS A 39 12.21 -3.49 3.61
N ILE A 40 13.22 -2.84 3.02
CA ILE A 40 13.98 -1.78 3.70
C ILE A 40 13.28 -0.41 3.57
N PRO A 41 13.43 0.50 4.54
CA PRO A 41 12.72 1.79 4.53
C PRO A 41 12.96 2.64 3.28
N GLU A 42 14.16 2.58 2.71
CA GLU A 42 14.49 3.32 1.48
C GLU A 42 13.76 2.82 0.23
N MET A 43 13.17 1.63 0.26
CA MET A 43 12.36 1.09 -0.85
C MET A 43 10.86 1.33 -0.66
N VAL A 44 10.43 1.92 0.45
CA VAL A 44 9.01 2.25 0.62
C VAL A 44 8.69 3.51 -0.17
N ASP A 45 7.66 3.43 -1.01
CA ASP A 45 7.09 4.56 -1.72
C ASP A 45 5.66 4.85 -1.28
N ILE A 46 5.24 6.11 -1.42
CA ILE A 46 3.88 6.55 -1.11
C ILE A 46 3.16 6.82 -2.42
N LEU A 47 2.26 5.92 -2.77
CA LEU A 47 1.48 6.02 -4.00
C LEU A 47 0.43 7.14 -3.91
N ALA A 48 -0.23 7.26 -2.76
CA ALA A 48 -1.24 8.28 -2.50
C ALA A 48 -1.31 8.61 -1.01
N SER A 49 -1.53 9.89 -0.68
CA SER A 49 -1.71 10.34 0.70
C SER A 49 -2.68 11.52 0.75
N THR A 50 -3.67 11.41 1.64
CA THR A 50 -4.68 12.42 1.96
C THR A 50 -4.84 12.49 3.49
N PRO A 51 -5.59 13.46 4.04
CA PRO A 51 -5.91 13.44 5.46
C PRO A 51 -6.61 12.16 5.95
N GLU A 52 -7.32 11.46 5.06
CA GLU A 52 -8.15 10.30 5.38
C GLU A 52 -7.41 8.97 5.17
N TYR A 53 -6.39 8.92 4.30
CA TYR A 53 -5.65 7.69 4.03
C TYR A 53 -4.21 7.88 3.52
N THR A 54 -3.41 6.83 3.61
CA THR A 54 -2.11 6.70 2.94
C THR A 54 -1.94 5.31 2.36
N VAL A 55 -1.44 5.23 1.13
CA VAL A 55 -1.10 3.98 0.45
C VAL A 55 0.42 3.88 0.33
N TYR A 56 1.00 2.87 0.98
CA TYR A 56 2.41 2.53 0.89
C TYR A 56 2.62 1.34 -0.02
N THR A 57 3.64 1.43 -0.87
CA THR A 57 4.06 0.41 -1.83
C THR A 57 5.57 0.20 -1.77
N ILE A 58 6.10 -0.80 -2.47
CA ILE A 58 7.54 -0.95 -2.68
C ILE A 58 7.91 -0.31 -4.01
N PHE A 59 8.87 0.61 -4.00
CA PHE A 59 9.42 1.25 -5.18
C PHE A 59 10.05 0.21 -6.12
N ASP A 60 9.74 0.33 -7.42
CA ASP A 60 10.33 -0.48 -8.50
C ASP A 60 10.29 -2.00 -8.24
N HIS A 61 9.18 -2.48 -7.68
CA HIS A 61 9.02 -3.89 -7.33
C HIS A 61 8.56 -4.72 -8.54
N GLU A 62 9.51 -5.41 -9.17
CA GLU A 62 9.23 -6.48 -10.14
C GLU A 62 8.79 -7.75 -9.40
N GLY A 63 7.48 -7.96 -9.26
CA GLY A 63 6.94 -9.18 -8.63
C GLY A 63 5.51 -9.46 -9.01
N ASP A 64 4.88 -10.42 -8.32
CA ASP A 64 3.54 -10.87 -8.67
C ASP A 64 2.51 -9.73 -8.57
N PRO A 65 1.56 -9.66 -9.52
CA PRO A 65 0.50 -8.66 -9.51
C PRO A 65 -0.41 -8.84 -8.29
N ASN A 66 -0.83 -7.73 -7.71
CA ASN A 66 -1.67 -7.66 -6.54
C ASN A 66 -3.02 -7.03 -6.90
N LEU A 67 -3.88 -7.86 -7.51
CA LEU A 67 -5.21 -7.44 -7.94
C LEU A 67 -6.06 -6.93 -6.79
N ALA A 68 -6.01 -7.60 -5.63
CA ALA A 68 -6.76 -7.18 -4.44
C ALA A 68 -6.33 -5.79 -3.93
N ALA A 69 -5.02 -5.51 -3.94
CA ALA A 69 -4.54 -4.16 -3.64
C ALA A 69 -4.98 -3.15 -4.69
N THR A 70 -4.90 -3.52 -5.97
CA THR A 70 -5.26 -2.64 -7.09
C THR A 70 -6.74 -2.24 -7.01
N GLU A 71 -7.64 -3.20 -6.78
CA GLU A 71 -9.06 -2.95 -6.55
C GLU A 71 -9.30 -2.04 -5.35
N ALA A 72 -8.68 -2.34 -4.20
CA ALA A 72 -8.86 -1.53 -2.98
C ALA A 72 -8.34 -0.09 -3.16
N VAL A 73 -7.22 0.09 -3.86
CA VAL A 73 -6.67 1.42 -4.17
C VAL A 73 -7.56 2.14 -5.18
N ALA A 74 -8.10 1.45 -6.19
CA ALA A 74 -9.04 2.02 -7.16
C ALA A 74 -10.28 2.58 -6.46
N GLU A 75 -10.89 1.78 -5.58
CA GLU A 75 -12.06 2.18 -4.80
C GLU A 75 -11.77 3.36 -3.88
N LEU A 76 -10.59 3.36 -3.25
CA LEU A 76 -10.19 4.41 -2.30
C LEU A 76 -9.84 5.74 -2.97
N THR A 77 -9.15 5.68 -4.12
CA THR A 77 -8.61 6.86 -4.82
C THR A 77 -9.51 7.37 -5.94
N GLY A 78 -10.45 6.54 -6.42
CA GLY A 78 -11.22 6.79 -7.63
C GLY A 78 -10.41 6.67 -8.93
N ILE A 79 -9.18 6.15 -8.86
CA ILE A 79 -8.34 5.91 -10.04
C ILE A 79 -8.80 4.61 -10.71
N GLU A 80 -9.08 4.68 -12.01
CA GLU A 80 -9.36 3.48 -12.80
C GLU A 80 -8.04 2.83 -13.23
N PHE A 81 -7.84 1.58 -12.84
CA PHE A 81 -6.73 0.75 -13.31
C PHE A 81 -7.24 -0.22 -14.36
N ASN A 82 -6.55 -0.33 -15.50
CA ASN A 82 -6.84 -1.38 -16.46
C ASN A 82 -6.24 -2.71 -15.96
N LEU A 83 -7.07 -3.60 -15.43
CA LEU A 83 -6.62 -4.90 -14.89
C LEU A 83 -6.09 -5.87 -15.97
N ASP A 84 -6.40 -5.63 -17.24
CA ASP A 84 -5.87 -6.39 -18.38
C ASP A 84 -4.48 -5.88 -18.84
N ASP A 85 -4.00 -4.77 -18.27
CA ASP A 85 -2.70 -4.17 -18.55
C ASP A 85 -1.77 -4.36 -17.35
N GLU A 86 -0.82 -5.30 -17.46
CA GLU A 86 0.10 -5.67 -16.39
C GLU A 86 0.94 -4.48 -15.90
N ASP A 87 1.16 -3.45 -16.75
CA ASP A 87 1.90 -2.24 -16.39
C ASP A 87 1.07 -1.28 -15.50
N GLN A 88 -0.26 -1.47 -15.44
CA GLN A 88 -1.17 -0.68 -14.61
C GLN A 88 -1.57 -1.37 -13.31
N VAL A 89 -1.28 -2.66 -13.16
CA VAL A 89 -1.59 -3.40 -11.94
C VAL A 89 -0.49 -3.16 -10.90
N LEU A 90 -0.87 -2.93 -9.64
CA LEU A 90 0.11 -2.82 -8.56
C LEU A 90 0.77 -4.17 -8.33
N SER A 91 2.10 -4.19 -8.31
CA SER A 91 2.90 -5.39 -8.08
C SER A 91 3.48 -5.42 -6.67
N GLY A 92 3.54 -6.61 -6.08
CA GLY A 92 4.06 -6.79 -4.72
C GLY A 92 3.07 -6.39 -3.61
N PRO A 93 3.54 -6.35 -2.35
CA PRO A 93 2.70 -6.02 -1.22
C PRO A 93 2.34 -4.54 -1.17
N VAL A 94 1.12 -4.24 -0.71
CA VAL A 94 0.60 -2.88 -0.56
C VAL A 94 -0.01 -2.73 0.83
N LEU A 95 0.30 -1.63 1.51
CA LEU A 95 -0.24 -1.29 2.83
C LEU A 95 -1.09 -0.03 2.73
N ILE A 96 -2.36 -0.15 3.10
CA ILE A 96 -3.30 0.97 3.16
C ILE A 96 -3.55 1.31 4.62
N ILE A 97 -3.34 2.57 4.98
CA ILE A 97 -3.72 3.15 6.26
C ILE A 97 -4.91 4.08 6.00
N ALA A 98 -6.05 3.87 6.67
CA ALA A 98 -7.24 4.71 6.52
C ALA A 98 -7.84 5.08 7.88
N GLU A 99 -8.54 6.21 7.99
CA GLU A 99 -9.29 6.57 9.21
C GLU A 99 -10.48 5.65 9.52
#